data_AF-A0A6A6X0E0-F1
#
_entry.id   AF-A0A6A6X0E0-F1
#
_cell.length_a   1.000
_cell.length_b   1.000
_cell.length_c   1.000
_cell.angle_alpha   90.00
_cell.angle_beta   90.00
_cell.angle_gamma   90.00
#
_symmetry.space_group_name_H-M   'P 1'
#
loop_
_entity.id
_entity.type
_entity.pdbx_description
1 polymer ?
#
loop_
_entity_poly.entity_id
_entity_poly.type
_entity_poly.pdbx_seq_one_letter_code
_entity_poly.pdbx_strand_id
1 'polypeptide(L)'
;MWPSKVGRGVFFRGATESNFSRGPFVAVILSMRRVVGTANKYDVRTWQRLEAMVPQGSDRNFRFCLAVRHGGDPSASTCPLPPLMKWLPVVQQSPWPQWDRSQAPYSFRPEDEDAILQAISYHREDIDLEVLSFPPGTHDQVTISLSSTFRLPPDPRDDNPALVPSSFRQSTSSPGDIDLLPVELIHDICLRLDMESLWHLRQTSSRTRQIIHCMHEYKTIVKHALSPLCALFRTMSASSVSLEAFFRLLCTQNCAVCGDGYGNLVFLPTWIRCCSWCLENYALQISTTPLTVAREEFKLSEASLMKLPTFTALPRDYDKRRDPRYRETVVPTELVFSAYREENDKADPTWEMMLEVAGESTDHEMCYCAMPSYNLNHKQIQNGLCCKGCQIAVRDGIVPIDPTDPNSNADRIVYERNQILRHFVHCRQAQILWSKATRAHDDVLVSMG
;
A
#
# COMPACT_ATOMS: atom_id res chain seq x y z
N MET A 1 20.67 -8.51 68.84
CA MET A 1 20.43 -9.92 68.45
C MET A 1 20.92 -10.09 67.03
N TRP A 2 22.11 -10.69 66.87
CA TRP A 2 22.75 -11.10 65.62
C TRP A 2 22.19 -12.49 65.17
N PRO A 3 22.47 -13.04 63.96
CA PRO A 3 23.70 -12.81 63.20
C PRO A 3 23.61 -12.74 61.66
N SER A 4 24.44 -11.86 61.11
CA SER A 4 25.53 -12.04 60.14
C SER A 4 25.82 -13.42 59.52
N LYS A 5 26.16 -13.40 58.21
CA LYS A 5 27.18 -14.20 57.46
C LYS A 5 27.23 -13.63 56.03
N VAL A 6 28.29 -12.97 55.54
CA VAL A 6 29.65 -13.42 55.16
C VAL A 6 29.67 -14.59 54.16
N GLY A 7 30.04 -14.29 52.92
CA GLY A 7 31.24 -14.92 52.34
C GLY A 7 31.13 -15.58 50.96
N ARG A 8 32.10 -15.19 50.10
CA ARG A 8 32.68 -15.90 48.94
C ARG A 8 31.87 -15.80 47.64
N GLY A 9 32.37 -15.24 46.54
CA GLY A 9 33.74 -15.23 46.04
C GLY A 9 33.92 -16.41 45.10
N VAL A 10 33.77 -16.17 43.79
CA VAL A 10 34.29 -17.06 42.74
C VAL A 10 35.07 -16.19 41.77
N PHE A 11 36.39 -16.18 41.96
CA PHE A 11 37.37 -15.91 40.92
C PHE A 11 37.47 -17.19 40.06
N PHE A 12 37.62 -17.05 38.73
CA PHE A 12 38.60 -17.72 37.86
C PHE A 12 38.27 -17.27 36.41
N ARG A 13 39.06 -16.38 35.82
CA ARG A 13 40.30 -16.62 35.02
C ARG A 13 40.01 -17.05 33.57
N GLY A 14 40.44 -16.18 32.66
CA GLY A 14 40.94 -16.48 31.32
C GLY A 14 40.21 -17.53 30.49
N ALA A 15 39.35 -17.06 29.58
CA ALA A 15 39.19 -17.70 28.28
C ALA A 15 39.86 -16.80 27.23
N THR A 16 40.92 -17.36 26.66
CA THR A 16 41.78 -16.84 25.62
C THR A 16 41.04 -16.48 24.34
N GLU A 17 41.58 -15.50 23.62
CA GLU A 17 41.33 -15.25 22.20
C GLU A 17 41.43 -16.56 21.40
N SER A 18 40.29 -17.10 20.97
CA SER A 18 40.14 -17.99 19.80
C SER A 18 38.74 -18.58 19.80
N ASN A 19 37.84 -17.95 19.03
CA ASN A 19 36.77 -18.58 18.24
C ASN A 19 35.82 -17.50 17.73
N PHE A 20 36.34 -16.65 16.84
CA PHE A 20 35.56 -15.68 16.07
C PHE A 20 35.06 -16.34 14.78
N SER A 21 34.03 -17.19 14.89
CA SER A 21 33.27 -17.63 13.71
C SER A 21 31.93 -18.24 14.14
N ARG A 22 30.95 -17.37 14.45
CA ARG A 22 29.49 -17.54 14.25
C ARG A 22 28.71 -16.55 15.15
N GLY A 23 28.17 -15.51 14.50
CA GLY A 23 26.98 -14.70 14.84
C GLY A 23 26.74 -14.24 16.29
N PRO A 24 27.19 -13.02 16.69
CA PRO A 24 26.89 -12.44 18.01
C PRO A 24 25.51 -11.76 18.13
N PHE A 25 24.67 -11.75 17.09
CA PHE A 25 23.45 -10.91 17.04
C PHE A 25 22.31 -11.40 17.95
N VAL A 26 22.15 -12.72 18.11
CA VAL A 26 21.06 -13.31 18.93
C VAL A 26 21.28 -13.06 20.43
N ALA A 27 22.54 -12.98 20.87
CA ALA A 27 22.87 -12.68 22.26
C ALA A 27 22.59 -11.21 22.62
N VAL A 28 22.71 -10.28 21.68
CA VAL A 28 22.47 -8.85 21.91
C VAL A 28 20.97 -8.54 22.08
N ILE A 29 20.10 -9.12 21.24
CA ILE A 29 18.64 -8.90 21.34
C ILE A 29 18.05 -9.55 22.60
N LEU A 30 18.49 -10.76 22.96
CA LEU A 30 18.02 -11.43 24.19
C LEU A 30 18.59 -10.78 25.46
N SER A 31 19.79 -10.18 25.40
CA SER A 31 20.35 -9.43 26.53
C SER A 31 19.73 -8.02 26.65
N MET A 32 19.25 -7.42 25.55
CA MET A 32 18.52 -6.14 25.54
C MET A 32 17.15 -6.23 26.25
N ARG A 33 16.47 -7.38 26.17
CA ARG A 33 15.21 -7.62 26.90
C ARG A 33 15.35 -7.59 28.44
N ARG A 34 16.56 -7.74 28.98
CA ARG A 34 16.81 -7.77 30.44
C ARG A 34 17.39 -6.48 31.02
N VAL A 35 17.93 -5.58 30.19
CA VAL A 35 18.69 -4.41 30.67
C VAL A 35 17.90 -3.10 30.56
N VAL A 36 16.86 -3.01 29.71
CA VAL A 36 16.18 -1.73 29.41
C VAL A 36 14.76 -1.69 30.00
N GLY A 37 14.59 -0.99 31.12
CA GLY A 37 13.29 -0.74 31.76
C GLY A 37 12.35 0.21 30.99
N THR A 38 12.80 0.81 29.89
CA THR A 38 12.02 1.71 29.01
C THR A 38 11.58 1.08 27.68
N ALA A 39 11.95 -0.18 27.42
CA ALA A 39 11.52 -0.94 26.23
C ALA A 39 10.03 -1.35 26.27
N ASN A 40 9.27 -0.86 27.24
CA ASN A 40 7.84 -1.16 27.42
C ASN A 40 6.90 -0.18 26.70
N LYS A 41 7.38 0.92 26.10
CA LYS A 41 6.49 1.92 25.48
C LYS A 41 6.12 1.61 24.02
N TYR A 42 7.02 1.01 23.25
CA TYR A 42 6.85 0.84 21.80
C TYR A 42 7.01 -0.61 21.37
N ASP A 43 6.12 -1.08 20.51
CA ASP A 43 6.08 -2.47 20.04
C ASP A 43 7.06 -2.72 18.88
N VAL A 44 7.16 -3.99 18.45
CA VAL A 44 8.04 -4.39 17.33
C VAL A 44 7.69 -3.65 16.04
N ARG A 45 6.41 -3.32 15.81
CA ARG A 45 5.95 -2.62 14.60
C ARG A 45 6.45 -1.18 14.57
N THR A 46 6.49 -0.51 15.72
CA THR A 46 7.04 0.83 15.85
C THR A 46 8.52 0.87 15.47
N TRP A 47 9.30 -0.14 15.89
CA TRP A 47 10.71 -0.27 15.51
C TRP A 47 10.91 -0.51 14.01
N GLN A 48 10.05 -1.30 13.38
CA GLN A 48 10.10 -1.52 11.92
C GLN A 48 9.82 -0.24 11.13
N ARG A 49 8.85 0.58 11.57
CA ARG A 49 8.53 1.89 10.98
C ARG A 49 9.73 2.83 11.01
N LEU A 50 10.43 2.87 12.14
CA LEU A 50 11.65 3.66 12.30
C LEU A 50 12.76 3.20 11.36
N GLU A 51 13.03 1.90 11.29
CA GLU A 51 14.08 1.36 10.41
C GLU A 51 13.80 1.68 8.94
N ALA A 52 12.53 1.64 8.51
CA ALA A 52 12.10 2.03 7.18
C ALA A 52 12.30 3.52 6.84
N MET A 53 12.22 4.39 7.86
CA MET A 53 12.46 5.83 7.70
C MET A 53 13.97 6.17 7.59
N VAL A 54 14.86 5.25 7.96
CA VAL A 54 16.32 5.44 7.91
C VAL A 54 16.89 4.86 6.60
N PRO A 55 17.68 5.64 5.81
CA PRO A 55 18.25 5.15 4.56
C PRO A 55 19.14 3.91 4.74
N GLN A 56 19.00 2.95 3.81
CA GLN A 56 19.94 1.84 3.70
C GLN A 56 21.28 2.34 3.13
N GLY A 57 22.34 2.24 3.94
CA GLY A 57 23.65 2.83 3.65
C GLY A 57 24.20 3.66 4.81
N SER A 58 23.39 3.91 5.84
CA SER A 58 23.89 4.40 7.13
C SER A 58 24.89 3.39 7.73
N ASP A 59 26.08 3.89 8.08
CA ASP A 59 27.21 3.09 8.57
C ASP A 59 26.79 2.17 9.74
N ARG A 60 27.46 1.01 9.93
CA ARG A 60 27.18 0.09 11.06
C ARG A 60 27.23 0.80 12.41
N ASN A 61 27.99 1.90 12.48
CA ASN A 61 28.08 2.81 13.61
C ASN A 61 26.78 3.55 13.93
N PHE A 62 25.90 3.83 12.94
CA PHE A 62 24.59 4.48 13.14
C PHE A 62 23.64 3.56 13.91
N ARG A 63 23.57 2.28 13.50
CA ARG A 63 22.78 1.22 14.18
C ARG A 63 23.33 0.90 15.58
N PHE A 64 24.65 1.02 15.77
CA PHE A 64 25.30 0.81 17.07
C PHE A 64 25.14 2.01 18.01
N CYS A 65 25.18 3.25 17.51
CA CYS A 65 24.94 4.47 18.32
C CYS A 65 23.50 4.55 18.85
N LEU A 66 22.53 4.10 18.04
CA LEU A 66 21.13 3.93 18.47
C LEU A 66 21.01 2.99 19.68
N ALA A 67 21.84 1.95 19.76
CA ALA A 67 21.86 1.01 20.88
C ALA A 67 22.60 1.54 22.12
N VAL A 68 23.67 2.32 21.95
CA VAL A 68 24.56 2.76 23.06
C VAL A 68 24.01 3.97 23.82
N ARG A 69 23.34 4.93 23.18
CA ARG A 69 22.78 6.11 23.87
C ARG A 69 21.65 5.78 24.85
N HIS A 70 20.94 4.67 24.65
CA HIS A 70 19.90 4.19 25.55
C HIS A 70 20.41 3.34 26.73
N GLY A 71 21.71 3.01 26.77
CA GLY A 71 22.33 2.25 27.86
C GLY A 71 22.78 3.11 29.06
N GLY A 72 22.60 4.43 29.01
CA GLY A 72 22.93 5.32 30.13
C GLY A 72 24.41 5.42 30.49
N ASP A 73 25.33 5.14 29.55
CA ASP A 73 26.76 5.35 29.77
C ASP A 73 27.13 6.83 29.44
N PRO A 74 27.47 7.67 30.43
CA PRO A 74 27.76 9.10 30.22
C PRO A 74 29.03 9.34 29.38
N SER A 75 29.86 8.31 29.19
CA SER A 75 31.12 8.41 28.44
C SER A 75 30.97 8.36 26.92
N ALA A 76 29.81 7.95 26.39
CA ALA A 76 29.53 7.86 24.95
C ALA A 76 28.97 9.17 24.33
N SER A 77 29.04 10.29 25.05
CA SER A 77 28.53 11.61 24.65
C SER A 77 29.32 12.29 23.52
N THR A 78 30.40 11.68 23.03
CA THR A 78 31.35 12.29 22.09
C THR A 78 31.35 11.67 20.69
N CYS A 79 30.44 10.76 20.34
CA CYS A 79 30.33 10.31 18.94
C CYS A 79 29.62 11.39 18.09
N PRO A 80 30.33 12.08 17.17
CA PRO A 80 29.66 12.99 16.25
C PRO A 80 28.80 12.17 15.29
N LEU A 81 27.50 12.49 15.21
CA LEU A 81 26.66 12.02 14.11
C LEU A 81 27.32 12.52 12.82
N PRO A 82 27.63 11.65 11.85
CA PRO A 82 28.12 12.12 10.56
C PRO A 82 27.05 12.99 9.91
N PRO A 83 27.43 13.99 9.07
CA PRO A 83 26.47 14.80 8.35
C PRO A 83 25.53 13.88 7.59
N LEU A 84 24.23 14.04 7.82
CA LEU A 84 23.17 13.28 7.18
C LEU A 84 23.30 13.42 5.66
N MET A 85 23.95 12.43 5.03
CA MET A 85 24.09 12.35 3.58
C MET A 85 22.69 12.33 2.98
N LYS A 86 22.47 13.20 2.00
CA LYS A 86 21.27 13.36 1.15
C LYS A 86 20.31 12.17 1.25
N TRP A 87 19.22 12.40 1.98
CA TRP A 87 18.06 11.53 2.09
C TRP A 87 17.43 11.32 0.71
N LEU A 88 17.88 10.29 0.01
CA LEU A 88 17.17 9.72 -1.12
C LEU A 88 16.44 8.49 -0.59
N PRO A 89 15.12 8.56 -0.38
CA PRO A 89 14.33 7.38 -0.07
C PRO A 89 14.09 6.69 -1.41
N VAL A 90 15.03 5.86 -1.82
CA VAL A 90 14.73 4.82 -2.78
C VAL A 90 15.00 3.53 -2.04
N VAL A 91 13.95 2.77 -1.78
CA VAL A 91 14.11 1.34 -1.63
C VAL A 91 14.72 0.84 -2.95
N GLN A 92 16.05 0.83 -3.06
CA GLN A 92 16.77 0.25 -4.19
C GLN A 92 16.92 -1.26 -4.05
N GLN A 93 16.43 -1.86 -2.96
CA GLN A 93 16.33 -3.29 -2.88
C GLN A 93 15.13 -3.74 -3.71
N SER A 94 15.44 -4.41 -4.81
CA SER A 94 14.44 -5.03 -5.66
C SER A 94 13.57 -5.96 -4.81
N PRO A 95 12.23 -5.89 -4.90
CA PRO A 95 11.32 -6.66 -4.04
C PRO A 95 11.41 -8.17 -4.29
N TRP A 96 12.20 -8.64 -5.26
CA TRP A 96 12.28 -10.06 -5.61
C TRP A 96 12.96 -10.87 -4.50
N PRO A 97 12.29 -11.89 -3.95
CA PRO A 97 12.84 -12.71 -2.90
C PRO A 97 14.04 -13.51 -3.44
N GLN A 98 15.15 -13.50 -2.68
CA GLN A 98 16.38 -14.19 -3.07
C GLN A 98 16.54 -15.58 -2.44
N TRP A 99 15.57 -16.01 -1.63
CA TRP A 99 15.59 -17.26 -0.89
C TRP A 99 14.94 -18.43 -1.66
N ASP A 100 15.38 -19.66 -1.38
CA ASP A 100 15.00 -20.93 -2.04
C ASP A 100 14.93 -20.85 -3.58
N ARG A 101 15.94 -20.20 -4.18
CA ARG A 101 16.12 -20.22 -5.63
C ARG A 101 16.44 -21.64 -6.09
N SER A 102 15.77 -22.09 -7.15
CA SER A 102 16.16 -23.30 -7.84
C SER A 102 17.62 -23.21 -8.28
N GLN A 103 18.37 -24.31 -8.15
CA GLN A 103 19.81 -24.34 -8.49
C GLN A 103 20.06 -24.02 -9.97
N ALA A 104 19.07 -24.28 -10.84
CA ALA A 104 19.05 -23.91 -12.24
C ALA A 104 17.73 -23.19 -12.58
N PRO A 105 17.74 -22.20 -13.49
CA PRO A 105 16.53 -21.56 -13.98
C PRO A 105 15.64 -22.58 -14.71
N TYR A 106 14.34 -22.58 -14.40
CA TYR A 106 13.37 -23.43 -15.08
C TYR A 106 13.07 -22.87 -16.48
N SER A 107 13.08 -23.74 -17.49
CA SER A 107 12.68 -23.40 -18.86
C SER A 107 11.30 -23.99 -19.14
N PHE A 108 10.38 -23.14 -19.58
CA PHE A 108 9.04 -23.52 -20.01
C PHE A 108 8.76 -22.92 -21.39
N ARG A 109 7.79 -23.49 -22.11
CA ARG A 109 7.42 -22.98 -23.43
C ARG A 109 6.34 -21.89 -23.29
N PRO A 110 6.27 -20.92 -24.21
CA PRO A 110 5.26 -19.85 -24.14
C PRO A 110 3.81 -20.39 -24.09
N GLU A 111 3.54 -21.52 -24.74
CA GLU A 111 2.23 -22.18 -24.70
C GLU A 111 1.82 -22.69 -23.31
N ASP A 112 2.78 -22.91 -22.41
CA ASP A 112 2.52 -23.40 -21.05
C ASP A 112 2.20 -22.26 -20.07
N GLU A 113 2.34 -20.98 -20.47
CA GLU A 113 2.24 -19.83 -19.56
C GLU A 113 0.92 -19.79 -18.78
N ASP A 114 -0.21 -19.96 -19.46
CA ASP A 114 -1.53 -19.93 -18.81
C ASP A 114 -1.72 -21.10 -17.83
N ALA A 115 -1.26 -22.29 -18.21
CA ALA A 115 -1.33 -23.48 -17.36
C ALA A 115 -0.43 -23.33 -16.12
N ILE A 116 0.77 -22.78 -16.30
CA ILE A 116 1.69 -22.47 -15.21
C ILE A 116 1.05 -21.46 -14.26
N LEU A 117 0.54 -20.33 -14.79
CA LEU A 117 -0.12 -19.31 -13.98
C LEU A 117 -1.29 -19.88 -13.19
N GLN A 118 -2.15 -20.68 -13.81
CA GLN A 118 -3.27 -21.34 -13.13
C GLN A 118 -2.77 -22.26 -12.00
N ALA A 119 -1.70 -23.01 -12.24
CA ALA A 119 -1.12 -23.93 -11.25
C ALA A 119 -0.50 -23.20 -10.07
N ILE A 120 0.29 -22.14 -10.29
CA ILE A 120 1.16 -21.55 -9.28
C ILE A 120 0.67 -20.24 -8.69
N SER A 121 -0.27 -19.55 -9.33
CA SER A 121 -0.71 -18.22 -8.92
C SER A 121 -2.10 -18.20 -8.32
N TYR A 122 -2.37 -17.19 -7.51
CA TYR A 122 -3.68 -16.88 -6.96
C TYR A 122 -3.78 -15.38 -6.68
N HIS A 123 -5.00 -14.86 -6.53
CA HIS A 123 -5.23 -13.51 -6.04
C HIS A 123 -5.46 -13.54 -4.52
N ARG A 124 -4.79 -12.66 -3.77
CA ARG A 124 -4.92 -12.57 -2.30
C ARG A 124 -6.02 -11.59 -1.91
N GLU A 125 -7.18 -12.11 -1.54
CA GLU A 125 -8.30 -11.31 -1.05
C GLU A 125 -8.08 -10.80 0.39
N ASP A 126 -7.26 -11.49 1.18
CA ASP A 126 -6.92 -11.08 2.55
C ASP A 126 -6.17 -9.74 2.61
N ILE A 127 -5.24 -9.50 1.68
CA ILE A 127 -4.54 -8.21 1.54
C ILE A 127 -5.54 -7.07 1.28
N ASP A 128 -6.56 -7.31 0.47
CA ASP A 128 -7.57 -6.31 0.14
C ASP A 128 -8.48 -6.00 1.35
N LEU A 129 -8.69 -6.97 2.24
CA LEU A 129 -9.43 -6.82 3.50
C LEU A 129 -8.61 -6.16 4.61
N GLU A 130 -7.28 -6.13 4.48
CA GLU A 130 -6.41 -5.49 5.46
C GLU A 130 -6.43 -3.96 5.36
N VAL A 131 -6.70 -3.44 4.15
CA VAL A 131 -6.82 -2.00 3.85
C VAL A 131 -8.28 -1.53 3.88
N LEU A 132 -8.54 -0.26 3.55
CA LEU A 132 -9.90 0.26 3.47
C LEU A 132 -10.70 -0.52 2.41
N SER A 133 -11.65 -1.31 2.92
CA SER A 133 -12.55 -2.14 2.14
C SER A 133 -13.98 -1.96 2.63
N PHE A 134 -14.94 -2.24 1.75
CA PHE A 134 -16.36 -2.14 2.06
C PHE A 134 -16.99 -3.53 1.93
N PRO A 135 -17.87 -3.94 2.86
CA PRO A 135 -18.58 -5.20 2.74
C PRO A 135 -19.33 -5.31 1.40
N PRO A 136 -19.43 -6.50 0.80
CA PRO A 136 -20.25 -6.73 -0.38
C PRO A 136 -21.68 -6.21 -0.16
N GLY A 137 -22.26 -5.59 -1.17
CA GLY A 137 -23.62 -5.04 -1.09
C GLY A 137 -23.73 -3.63 -0.49
N THR A 138 -22.70 -3.15 0.22
CA THR A 138 -22.70 -1.79 0.84
C THR A 138 -23.03 -0.69 -0.16
N HIS A 139 -22.65 -0.90 -1.42
CA HIS A 139 -22.74 0.09 -2.48
C HIS A 139 -23.78 -0.21 -3.54
N ASP A 140 -24.61 -1.24 -3.42
CA ASP A 140 -25.48 -1.67 -4.52
C ASP A 140 -26.39 -0.55 -5.04
N GLN A 141 -27.02 0.20 -4.13
CA GLN A 141 -27.86 1.34 -4.51
C GLN A 141 -27.05 2.45 -5.19
N VAL A 142 -25.82 2.68 -4.72
CA VAL A 142 -24.90 3.66 -5.31
C VAL A 142 -24.49 3.19 -6.70
N THR A 143 -24.10 1.92 -6.87
CA THR A 143 -23.75 1.30 -8.15
C THR A 143 -24.88 1.42 -9.15
N ILE A 144 -26.12 1.14 -8.76
CA ILE A 144 -27.30 1.28 -9.61
C ILE A 144 -27.49 2.75 -10.00
N SER A 145 -27.36 3.68 -9.06
CA SER A 145 -27.45 5.11 -9.37
C SER A 145 -26.34 5.56 -10.32
N LEU A 146 -25.09 5.13 -10.12
CA LEU A 146 -23.96 5.52 -10.96
C LEU A 146 -24.03 4.93 -12.37
N SER A 147 -24.51 3.70 -12.46
CA SER A 147 -24.63 2.94 -13.70
C SER A 147 -25.92 3.21 -14.46
N SER A 148 -26.85 4.02 -13.92
CA SER A 148 -28.11 4.35 -14.59
C SER A 148 -28.09 5.73 -15.24
N THR A 149 -28.49 5.76 -16.51
CA THR A 149 -29.15 6.93 -17.10
C THR A 149 -30.59 6.99 -16.61
N PHE A 150 -31.20 8.18 -16.49
CA PHE A 150 -32.64 8.26 -16.27
C PHE A 150 -33.33 7.54 -17.42
N ARG A 151 -34.03 6.44 -17.12
CA ARG A 151 -34.97 5.86 -18.08
C ARG A 151 -36.14 6.82 -18.16
N LEU A 152 -36.19 7.65 -19.20
CA LEU A 152 -37.44 8.32 -19.54
C LEU A 152 -38.50 7.23 -19.77
N PRO A 153 -39.70 7.34 -19.19
CA PRO A 153 -40.82 6.49 -19.56
C PRO A 153 -41.00 6.53 -21.09
N PRO A 154 -41.39 5.42 -21.74
CA PRO A 154 -41.76 5.47 -23.15
C PRO A 154 -42.87 6.51 -23.33
N ASP A 155 -42.69 7.44 -24.27
CA ASP A 155 -43.73 8.39 -24.63
C ASP A 155 -44.94 7.59 -25.15
N PRO A 156 -46.14 7.76 -24.57
CA PRO A 156 -47.35 7.09 -25.05
C PRO A 156 -47.71 7.44 -26.51
N ARG A 157 -46.99 8.37 -27.17
CA ARG A 157 -47.12 8.73 -28.58
C ARG A 157 -46.13 8.01 -29.52
N ASP A 158 -45.18 7.24 -28.99
CA ASP A 158 -44.24 6.46 -29.81
C ASP A 158 -44.87 5.10 -30.19
N ASP A 159 -45.44 5.00 -31.39
CA ASP A 159 -46.06 3.78 -31.93
C ASP A 159 -45.07 2.63 -32.25
N ASN A 160 -43.77 2.78 -31.95
CA ASN A 160 -42.78 1.73 -32.23
C ASN A 160 -41.61 1.69 -31.22
N PRO A 161 -41.76 1.00 -30.07
CA PRO A 161 -40.75 0.94 -29.01
C PRO A 161 -39.52 0.08 -29.33
N ALA A 162 -39.44 -0.56 -30.50
CA ALA A 162 -38.46 -1.62 -30.77
C ALA A 162 -37.17 -1.21 -31.52
N LEU A 163 -37.01 0.05 -31.96
CA LEU A 163 -35.91 0.41 -32.88
C LEU A 163 -34.93 1.49 -32.38
N VAL A 164 -35.11 2.05 -31.18
CA VAL A 164 -34.18 3.07 -30.65
C VAL A 164 -33.64 2.62 -29.27
N PRO A 165 -32.33 2.33 -29.14
CA PRO A 165 -31.74 2.05 -27.84
C PRO A 165 -32.03 3.22 -26.88
N SER A 166 -32.54 2.94 -25.68
CA SER A 166 -32.84 3.96 -24.65
C SER A 166 -31.65 4.87 -24.32
N SER A 167 -30.42 4.50 -24.71
CA SER A 167 -29.21 5.30 -24.59
C SER A 167 -29.17 6.54 -25.50
N PHE A 168 -30.07 6.66 -26.48
CA PHE A 168 -30.15 7.81 -27.41
C PHE A 168 -31.41 8.65 -27.29
N ARG A 169 -32.32 8.38 -26.34
CA ARG A 169 -33.46 9.29 -26.10
C ARG A 169 -32.89 10.63 -25.63
N GLN A 170 -33.03 11.67 -26.45
CA GLN A 170 -32.67 13.03 -26.09
C GLN A 170 -33.50 13.44 -24.87
N SER A 171 -32.83 13.62 -23.74
CA SER A 171 -33.38 14.32 -22.59
C SER A 171 -34.00 15.64 -23.03
N THR A 172 -35.29 15.84 -22.76
CA THR A 172 -36.01 17.08 -23.11
C THR A 172 -35.62 18.27 -22.22
N SER A 173 -34.82 18.04 -21.17
CA SER A 173 -34.23 19.09 -20.34
C SER A 173 -32.97 19.64 -21.01
N SER A 174 -33.04 20.86 -21.54
CA SER A 174 -31.85 21.59 -22.00
C SER A 174 -30.86 21.75 -20.83
N PRO A 175 -29.59 21.34 -20.97
CA PRO A 175 -28.54 21.59 -19.98
C PRO A 175 -28.05 23.06 -19.99
N GLY A 176 -28.82 23.96 -20.62
CA GLY A 176 -28.45 25.37 -20.78
C GLY A 176 -27.34 25.54 -21.82
N ASP A 177 -26.45 26.49 -21.58
CA ASP A 177 -25.40 26.89 -22.53
C ASP A 177 -24.33 25.81 -22.77
N ILE A 178 -24.30 24.73 -21.99
CA ILE A 178 -23.37 23.60 -22.19
C ILE A 178 -23.62 22.90 -23.53
N ASP A 179 -24.87 22.82 -24.00
CA ASP A 179 -25.21 22.21 -25.29
C ASP A 179 -24.74 23.06 -26.49
N LEU A 180 -24.28 24.31 -26.26
CA LEU A 180 -23.68 25.14 -27.31
C LEU A 180 -22.22 24.75 -27.59
N LEU A 181 -21.59 23.99 -26.69
CA LEU A 181 -20.21 23.55 -26.84
C LEU A 181 -20.13 22.31 -27.74
N PRO A 182 -19.12 22.20 -28.61
CA PRO A 182 -18.78 20.95 -29.27
C PRO A 182 -18.59 19.81 -28.27
N VAL A 183 -18.96 18.59 -28.66
CA VAL A 183 -18.92 17.41 -27.78
C VAL A 183 -17.50 17.14 -27.24
N GLU A 184 -16.48 17.46 -28.04
CA GLU A 184 -15.08 17.34 -27.67
C GLU A 184 -14.72 18.24 -26.50
N LEU A 185 -15.23 19.48 -26.48
CA LEU A 185 -15.00 20.41 -25.36
C LEU A 185 -15.74 19.96 -24.11
N ILE A 186 -16.97 19.45 -24.26
CA ILE A 186 -17.73 18.92 -23.11
C ILE A 186 -16.97 17.73 -22.50
N HIS A 187 -16.45 16.82 -23.33
CA HIS A 187 -15.66 15.70 -22.86
C HIS A 187 -14.37 16.14 -22.15
N ASP A 188 -13.61 17.08 -22.74
CA ASP A 188 -12.39 17.62 -22.12
C ASP A 188 -12.68 18.32 -20.78
N ILE A 189 -13.77 19.08 -20.69
CA ILE A 189 -14.24 19.67 -19.43
C ILE A 189 -14.52 18.56 -18.41
N CYS A 190 -15.34 17.56 -18.77
CA CYS A 190 -15.67 16.47 -17.85
C CYS A 190 -14.45 15.66 -17.39
N LEU A 191 -13.43 15.48 -18.24
CA LEU A 191 -12.18 14.81 -17.87
C LEU A 191 -11.37 15.60 -16.83
N ARG A 192 -11.37 16.93 -16.93
CA ARG A 192 -10.59 17.82 -16.06
C ARG A 192 -11.28 18.16 -14.74
N LEU A 193 -12.60 17.98 -14.65
CA LEU A 193 -13.32 18.17 -13.39
C LEU A 193 -12.86 17.15 -12.34
N ASP A 194 -12.73 17.63 -11.10
CA ASP A 194 -12.58 16.77 -9.93
C ASP A 194 -13.83 15.89 -9.74
N MET A 195 -13.67 14.75 -9.05
CA MET A 195 -14.75 13.78 -8.90
C MET A 195 -15.96 14.35 -8.15
N GLU A 196 -15.75 15.32 -7.24
CA GLU A 196 -16.83 16.01 -6.54
C GLU A 196 -17.61 16.95 -7.47
N SER A 197 -16.92 17.80 -8.21
CA SER A 197 -17.52 18.68 -9.22
C SER A 197 -18.22 17.89 -10.33
N LEU A 198 -17.63 16.79 -10.78
CA LEU A 198 -18.25 15.89 -11.76
C LEU A 198 -19.54 15.27 -11.20
N TRP A 199 -19.53 14.86 -9.93
CA TRP A 199 -20.70 14.33 -9.24
C TRP A 199 -21.83 15.37 -9.14
N HIS A 200 -21.50 16.63 -8.83
CA HIS A 200 -22.46 17.72 -8.84
C HIS A 200 -23.00 18.01 -10.24
N LEU A 201 -22.12 18.11 -11.25
CA LEU A 201 -22.53 18.32 -12.65
C LEU A 201 -23.48 17.23 -13.13
N ARG A 202 -23.23 15.97 -12.76
CA ARG A 202 -24.09 14.83 -13.06
C ARG A 202 -25.50 14.96 -12.48
N GLN A 203 -25.69 15.73 -11.41
CA GLN A 203 -26.99 15.93 -10.76
C GLN A 203 -27.77 17.13 -11.31
N THR A 204 -27.13 18.03 -12.07
CA THR A 204 -27.77 19.26 -12.56
C THR A 204 -28.84 19.02 -13.63
N SER A 205 -28.65 18.04 -14.52
CA SER A 205 -29.59 17.73 -15.59
C SER A 205 -29.53 16.25 -15.99
N SER A 206 -30.60 15.75 -16.60
CA SER A 206 -30.61 14.39 -17.15
C SER A 206 -29.65 14.24 -18.33
N ARG A 207 -29.39 15.33 -19.07
CA ARG A 207 -28.49 15.38 -20.22
C ARG A 207 -27.02 15.30 -19.80
N THR A 208 -26.57 16.10 -18.83
CA THR A 208 -25.21 16.02 -18.28
C THR A 208 -24.95 14.65 -17.65
N ARG A 209 -25.96 14.08 -16.96
CA ARG A 209 -25.89 12.69 -16.47
C ARG A 209 -25.66 11.69 -17.59
N GLN A 210 -26.36 11.82 -18.71
CA GLN A 210 -26.19 10.93 -19.87
C GLN A 210 -24.80 11.08 -20.49
N ILE A 211 -24.31 12.32 -20.67
CA ILE A 211 -22.98 12.59 -21.23
C ILE A 211 -21.90 11.92 -20.36
N ILE A 212 -21.89 12.22 -19.06
CA ILE A 212 -20.92 11.64 -18.11
C ILE A 212 -21.04 10.13 -18.07
N HIS A 213 -22.27 9.61 -18.01
CA HIS A 213 -22.49 8.16 -18.01
C HIS A 213 -21.97 7.51 -19.28
N CYS A 214 -22.02 8.17 -20.44
CA CYS A 214 -21.55 7.64 -21.72
C CYS A 214 -20.03 7.59 -21.86
N MET A 215 -19.28 8.39 -21.09
CA MET A 215 -17.82 8.44 -21.12
C MET A 215 -17.20 7.10 -20.72
N HIS A 216 -16.18 6.69 -21.47
CA HIS A 216 -15.52 5.40 -21.25
C HIS A 216 -14.80 5.36 -19.90
N GLU A 217 -14.12 6.44 -19.55
CA GLU A 217 -13.35 6.63 -18.34
C GLU A 217 -14.25 6.44 -17.11
N TYR A 218 -15.36 7.17 -17.08
CA TYR A 218 -16.35 7.11 -16.01
C TYR A 218 -16.95 5.71 -15.87
N LYS A 219 -17.40 5.08 -16.96
CA LYS A 219 -17.95 3.71 -16.94
C LYS A 219 -16.94 2.72 -16.39
N THR A 220 -15.68 2.84 -16.80
CA THR A 220 -14.62 1.91 -16.42
C THR A 220 -14.32 2.03 -14.93
N ILE A 221 -14.23 3.26 -14.41
CA ILE A 221 -14.03 3.53 -12.98
C ILE A 221 -15.18 2.98 -12.15
N VAL A 222 -16.43 3.32 -12.49
CA VAL A 222 -17.60 2.85 -11.74
C VAL A 222 -17.71 1.32 -11.75
N LYS A 223 -17.34 0.68 -12.85
CA LYS A 223 -17.42 -0.78 -13.01
C LYS A 223 -16.29 -1.51 -12.28
N HIS A 224 -15.08 -0.97 -12.28
CA HIS A 224 -13.87 -1.72 -11.90
C HIS A 224 -13.13 -1.16 -10.69
N ALA A 225 -13.40 0.08 -10.27
CA ALA A 225 -12.73 0.77 -9.18
C ALA A 225 -13.75 1.48 -8.26
N LEU A 226 -14.89 0.81 -8.01
CA LEU A 226 -15.95 1.35 -7.16
C LEU A 226 -15.48 1.59 -5.71
N SER A 227 -14.68 0.68 -5.14
CA SER A 227 -14.20 0.83 -3.77
C SER A 227 -13.31 2.07 -3.59
N PRO A 228 -12.26 2.30 -4.40
CA PRO A 228 -11.50 3.55 -4.35
C PRO A 228 -12.36 4.80 -4.62
N LEU A 229 -13.34 4.71 -5.54
CA LEU A 229 -14.26 5.82 -5.80
C LEU A 229 -15.09 6.17 -4.55
N CYS A 230 -15.67 5.18 -3.90
CA CYS A 230 -16.44 5.38 -2.68
C CYS A 230 -15.57 5.83 -1.51
N ALA A 231 -14.33 5.36 -1.43
CA ALA A 231 -13.35 5.83 -0.46
C ALA A 231 -13.11 7.33 -0.62
N LEU A 232 -12.80 7.83 -1.83
CA LEU A 232 -12.60 9.25 -2.10
C LEU A 232 -13.74 10.14 -1.58
N PHE A 233 -14.99 9.76 -1.85
CA PHE A 233 -16.14 10.54 -1.38
C PHE A 233 -16.30 10.50 0.14
N ARG A 234 -16.04 9.36 0.78
CA ARG A 234 -16.22 9.20 2.23
C ARG A 234 -15.10 9.83 3.05
N THR A 235 -13.91 9.95 2.46
CA THR A 235 -12.71 10.55 3.07
C THR A 235 -12.55 12.03 2.74
N MET A 236 -13.55 12.63 2.06
CA MET A 236 -13.55 14.03 1.63
C MET A 236 -12.38 14.39 0.69
N SER A 237 -11.91 13.42 -0.10
CA SER A 237 -10.77 13.58 -1.03
C SER A 237 -11.20 13.66 -2.49
N ALA A 238 -12.51 13.67 -2.79
CA ALA A 238 -13.02 13.67 -4.16
C ALA A 238 -12.70 14.98 -4.92
N SER A 239 -12.46 16.09 -4.22
CA SER A 239 -12.11 17.39 -4.82
C SER A 239 -10.66 17.50 -5.29
N SER A 240 -9.77 16.59 -4.86
CA SER A 240 -8.36 16.61 -5.25
C SER A 240 -8.03 15.74 -6.46
N VAL A 241 -8.99 14.93 -6.93
CA VAL A 241 -8.78 13.93 -7.98
C VAL A 241 -9.70 14.21 -9.16
N SER A 242 -9.14 14.45 -10.35
CA SER A 242 -9.92 14.56 -11.59
C SER A 242 -10.35 13.21 -12.14
N LEU A 243 -11.39 13.20 -12.98
CA LEU A 243 -11.81 12.00 -13.71
C LEU A 243 -10.66 11.41 -14.52
N GLU A 244 -9.90 12.28 -15.21
CA GLU A 244 -8.73 11.89 -15.96
C GLU A 244 -7.64 11.30 -15.06
N ALA A 245 -7.33 11.94 -13.92
CA ALA A 245 -6.31 11.47 -12.98
C ALA A 245 -6.68 10.10 -12.40
N PHE A 246 -7.96 9.90 -12.05
CA PHE A 246 -8.48 8.60 -11.62
C PHE A 246 -8.28 7.56 -12.72
N PHE A 247 -8.77 7.82 -13.93
CA PHE A 247 -8.71 6.85 -15.02
C PHE A 247 -7.28 6.50 -15.40
N ARG A 248 -6.40 7.51 -15.44
CA ARG A 248 -4.97 7.32 -15.69
C ARG A 248 -4.35 6.40 -14.64
N LEU A 249 -4.63 6.62 -13.36
CA LEU A 249 -4.12 5.79 -12.26
C LEU A 249 -4.70 4.37 -12.30
N LEU A 250 -5.95 4.20 -12.73
CA LEU A 250 -6.53 2.88 -12.97
C LEU A 250 -5.79 2.16 -14.11
N CYS A 251 -5.29 2.87 -15.11
CA CYS A 251 -4.53 2.31 -16.23
C CYS A 251 -3.05 2.05 -15.93
N THR A 252 -2.51 2.54 -14.80
CA THR A 252 -1.13 2.24 -14.39
C THR A 252 -1.05 0.94 -13.59
N GLN A 253 0.10 0.27 -13.69
CA GLN A 253 0.33 -1.04 -13.04
C GLN A 253 1.45 -0.99 -12.00
N ASN A 254 2.44 -0.11 -12.21
CA ASN A 254 3.64 -0.08 -11.39
C ASN A 254 3.41 0.71 -10.09
N CYS A 255 4.12 0.30 -9.05
CA CYS A 255 4.25 1.04 -7.81
C CYS A 255 4.99 2.37 -8.05
N ALA A 256 4.41 3.48 -7.62
CA ALA A 256 5.03 4.81 -7.74
C ALA A 256 6.23 5.00 -6.79
N VAL A 257 6.32 4.18 -5.74
CA VAL A 257 7.38 4.26 -4.71
C VAL A 257 8.64 3.52 -5.15
N CYS A 258 8.52 2.24 -5.49
CA CYS A 258 9.68 1.41 -5.86
C CYS A 258 9.89 1.26 -7.37
N GLY A 259 8.92 1.62 -8.21
CA GLY A 259 8.98 1.50 -9.67
C GLY A 259 8.82 0.08 -10.23
N ASP A 260 9.25 -0.95 -9.48
CA ASP A 260 9.32 -2.34 -9.96
C ASP A 260 8.09 -3.19 -9.61
N GLY A 261 7.55 -3.03 -8.40
CA GLY A 261 6.46 -3.88 -7.91
C GLY A 261 5.11 -3.56 -8.56
N TYR A 262 4.20 -4.55 -8.59
CA TYR A 262 2.81 -4.29 -8.99
C TYR A 262 2.09 -3.48 -7.91
N GLY A 263 1.62 -2.29 -8.28
CA GLY A 263 0.97 -1.38 -7.35
C GLY A 263 -0.47 -1.79 -7.08
N ASN A 264 -0.72 -2.87 -6.35
CA ASN A 264 -2.07 -3.39 -6.07
C ASN A 264 -2.92 -2.48 -5.16
N LEU A 265 -2.31 -1.50 -4.51
CA LEU A 265 -2.96 -0.56 -3.61
C LEU A 265 -2.90 0.85 -4.18
N VAL A 266 -3.86 1.68 -3.78
CA VAL A 266 -3.81 3.13 -3.97
C VAL A 266 -3.70 3.79 -2.60
N PHE A 267 -2.74 4.69 -2.45
CA PHE A 267 -2.62 5.55 -1.29
C PHE A 267 -3.53 6.77 -1.53
N LEU A 268 -4.62 6.84 -0.78
CA LEU A 268 -5.71 7.80 -0.99
C LEU A 268 -5.29 9.27 -0.77
N PRO A 269 -4.48 9.63 0.26
CA PRO A 269 -4.11 11.02 0.53
C PRO A 269 -3.40 11.75 -0.62
N THR A 270 -2.53 11.06 -1.37
CA THR A 270 -1.79 11.65 -2.50
C THR A 270 -2.16 11.03 -3.85
N TRP A 271 -3.11 10.10 -3.87
CA TRP A 271 -3.64 9.45 -5.07
C TRP A 271 -2.55 8.79 -5.95
N ILE A 272 -1.68 8.00 -5.32
CA ILE A 272 -0.60 7.25 -6.00
C ILE A 272 -0.77 5.74 -5.81
N ARG A 273 -0.31 4.93 -6.77
CA ARG A 273 -0.26 3.47 -6.63
C ARG A 273 0.95 3.03 -5.81
N CYS A 274 0.76 2.05 -4.94
CA CYS A 274 1.86 1.40 -4.22
C CYS A 274 1.63 -0.12 -4.14
N CYS A 275 2.72 -0.87 -3.97
CA CYS A 275 2.64 -2.31 -3.74
C CYS A 275 2.53 -2.62 -2.24
N SER A 276 1.93 -3.75 -1.89
CA SER A 276 1.86 -4.23 -0.49
C SER A 276 3.22 -4.30 0.18
N TRP A 277 4.26 -4.64 -0.57
CA TRP A 277 5.63 -4.68 -0.04
C TRP A 277 6.11 -3.30 0.45
N CYS A 278 5.84 -2.22 -0.29
CA CYS A 278 6.19 -0.86 0.15
C CYS A 278 5.37 -0.42 1.36
N LEU A 279 4.09 -0.81 1.43
CA LEU A 279 3.22 -0.57 2.59
C LEU A 279 3.79 -1.24 3.85
N GLU A 280 4.17 -2.51 3.76
CA GLU A 280 4.72 -3.28 4.89
C GLU A 280 6.09 -2.79 5.35
N ASN A 281 6.89 -2.28 4.42
CA ASN A 281 8.18 -1.67 4.72
C ASN A 281 8.06 -0.16 4.98
N TYR A 282 6.87 0.34 5.32
CA TYR A 282 6.61 1.71 5.76
C TYR A 282 7.35 2.79 4.98
N ALA A 283 7.28 2.73 3.65
CA ALA A 283 7.94 3.73 2.83
C ALA A 283 7.40 5.13 3.16
N LEU A 284 8.32 6.08 3.36
CA LEU A 284 7.99 7.43 3.84
C LEU A 284 7.00 8.16 2.92
N GLN A 285 7.08 7.92 1.60
CA GLN A 285 6.22 8.57 0.59
C GLN A 285 4.74 8.19 0.70
N ILE A 286 4.46 7.07 1.34
CA ILE A 286 3.10 6.58 1.58
C ILE A 286 2.76 6.58 3.07
N SER A 287 3.64 7.12 3.91
CA SER A 287 3.39 7.25 5.35
C SER A 287 2.47 8.43 5.66
N THR A 288 1.70 8.29 6.74
CA THR A 288 0.80 9.33 7.24
C THR A 288 1.12 9.71 8.68
N THR A 289 1.02 11.00 8.96
CA THR A 289 1.17 11.58 10.29
C THR A 289 -0.16 12.17 10.73
N PRO A 290 -0.64 11.92 11.96
CA PRO A 290 -1.78 12.66 12.51
C PRO A 290 -1.55 14.17 12.46
N LEU A 291 -2.58 14.93 12.09
CA LEU A 291 -2.47 16.39 12.01
C LEU A 291 -2.11 17.01 13.37
N THR A 292 -2.51 16.37 14.48
CA THR A 292 -2.14 16.73 15.85
C THR A 292 -0.63 16.63 16.07
N VAL A 293 -0.01 15.51 15.69
CA VAL A 293 1.44 15.29 15.77
C VAL A 293 2.18 16.30 14.89
N ALA A 294 1.71 16.55 13.67
CA ALA A 294 2.30 17.56 12.79
C ALA A 294 2.25 19.00 13.39
N ARG A 295 1.23 19.30 14.20
CA ARG A 295 1.10 20.58 14.90
C ARG A 295 1.96 20.65 16.16
N GLU A 296 1.94 19.61 16.99
CA GLU A 296 2.51 19.62 18.34
C GLU A 296 4.00 19.30 18.35
N GLU A 297 4.41 18.27 17.61
CA GLU A 297 5.81 17.80 17.58
C GLU A 297 6.65 18.56 16.54
N PHE A 298 6.09 18.78 15.35
CA PHE A 298 6.78 19.51 14.28
C PHE A 298 6.63 21.03 14.38
N LYS A 299 5.74 21.52 15.27
CA LYS A 299 5.50 22.94 15.53
C LYS A 299 5.27 23.75 14.25
N LEU A 300 4.66 23.13 13.24
CA LEU A 300 4.39 23.78 11.96
C LEU A 300 3.44 24.97 12.15
N SER A 301 3.71 26.06 11.43
CA SER A 301 2.82 27.22 11.44
C SER A 301 1.45 26.87 10.83
N GLU A 302 0.40 27.60 11.25
CA GLU A 302 -0.95 27.42 10.69
C GLU A 302 -0.96 27.62 9.16
N ALA A 303 -0.13 28.53 8.65
CA ALA A 303 -0.01 28.79 7.22
C ALA A 303 0.54 27.58 6.45
N SER A 304 1.45 26.81 7.04
CA SER A 304 1.96 25.57 6.44
C SER A 304 0.99 24.42 6.59
N LEU A 305 0.35 24.28 7.76
CA LEU A 305 -0.68 23.27 7.98
C LEU A 305 -1.84 23.40 6.98
N MET A 306 -2.28 24.63 6.68
CA MET A 306 -3.35 24.91 5.70
C MET A 306 -3.00 24.54 4.25
N LYS A 307 -1.71 24.38 3.93
CA LYS A 307 -1.25 23.94 2.59
C LYS A 307 -1.17 22.42 2.47
N LEU A 308 -1.15 21.70 3.59
CA LEU A 308 -1.03 20.25 3.57
C LEU A 308 -2.36 19.62 3.11
N PRO A 309 -2.33 18.64 2.21
CA PRO A 309 -3.52 17.87 1.88
C PRO A 309 -3.92 17.05 3.11
N THR A 310 -5.12 17.32 3.62
CA THR A 310 -5.69 16.60 4.74
C THR A 310 -6.51 15.41 4.24
N PHE A 311 -6.44 14.32 4.98
CA PHE A 311 -7.21 13.12 4.73
C PHE A 311 -7.90 12.71 6.02
N THR A 312 -9.21 12.52 5.96
CA THR A 312 -9.97 12.02 7.11
C THR A 312 -10.09 10.51 7.01
N ALA A 313 -9.34 9.80 7.85
CA ALA A 313 -9.37 8.35 7.87
C ALA A 313 -10.75 7.84 8.30
N LEU A 314 -11.20 6.78 7.64
CA LEU A 314 -12.43 6.11 8.04
C LEU A 314 -12.14 5.14 9.19
N PRO A 315 -12.99 5.11 10.22
CA PRO A 315 -12.83 4.19 11.32
C PRO A 315 -12.99 2.75 10.81
N ARG A 316 -12.15 1.85 11.34
CA ARG A 316 -12.21 0.43 11.01
C ARG A 316 -13.27 -0.26 11.87
N ASP A 317 -14.21 -0.95 11.25
CA ASP A 317 -15.34 -1.62 11.93
C ASP A 317 -14.92 -2.69 12.97
N TYR A 318 -13.66 -3.14 12.97
CA TYR A 318 -13.13 -4.12 13.93
C TYR A 318 -12.43 -3.49 15.15
N ASP A 319 -12.10 -2.20 15.14
CA ASP A 319 -11.51 -1.56 16.32
C ASP A 319 -12.61 -1.18 17.32
N LYS A 320 -13.10 -2.19 18.04
CA LYS A 320 -14.09 -2.04 19.12
C LYS A 320 -13.59 -1.13 20.26
N ARG A 321 -12.33 -0.68 20.25
CA ARG A 321 -11.74 0.21 21.27
C ARG A 321 -11.96 1.69 20.94
N ARG A 322 -12.24 2.04 19.69
CA ARG A 322 -12.49 3.43 19.26
C ARG A 322 -13.99 3.66 19.06
N ASP A 323 -14.45 4.88 19.38
CA ASP A 323 -15.80 5.31 19.02
C ASP A 323 -15.90 5.24 17.48
N PRO A 324 -16.90 4.55 16.90
CA PRO A 324 -17.11 4.49 15.45
C PRO A 324 -17.31 5.86 14.79
N ARG A 325 -17.51 6.93 15.58
CA ARG A 325 -17.58 8.32 15.13
C ARG A 325 -16.24 9.03 15.15
N TYR A 326 -15.24 8.48 15.83
CA TYR A 326 -13.89 9.05 15.85
C TYR A 326 -13.30 8.96 14.45
N ARG A 327 -12.91 10.11 13.91
CA ARG A 327 -12.23 10.21 12.63
C ARG A 327 -10.94 10.98 12.85
N GLU A 328 -9.82 10.32 12.64
CA GLU A 328 -8.53 10.96 12.69
C GLU A 328 -8.27 11.70 11.37
N THR A 329 -7.80 12.94 11.47
CA THR A 329 -7.30 13.66 10.30
C THR A 329 -5.80 13.46 10.23
N VAL A 330 -5.35 12.90 9.12
CA VAL A 330 -3.95 12.62 8.85
C VAL A 330 -3.48 13.40 7.64
N VAL A 331 -2.17 13.57 7.55
CA VAL A 331 -1.48 14.25 6.44
C VAL A 331 -0.31 13.36 5.97
N PRO A 332 0.08 13.41 4.69
CA PRO A 332 1.24 12.66 4.21
C PRO A 332 2.52 13.08 4.95
N THR A 333 3.25 12.11 5.53
CA THR A 333 4.44 12.37 6.36
C THR A 333 5.54 13.09 5.58
N GLU A 334 5.76 12.70 4.31
CA GLU A 334 6.75 13.36 3.46
C GLU A 334 6.48 14.86 3.27
N LEU A 335 5.20 15.26 3.22
CA LEU A 335 4.81 16.66 3.11
C LEU A 335 4.97 17.41 4.44
N VAL A 336 4.71 16.75 5.58
CA VAL A 336 5.04 17.31 6.91
C VAL A 336 6.54 17.58 7.02
N PHE A 337 7.38 16.62 6.60
CA PHE A 337 8.84 16.78 6.65
C PHE A 337 9.32 17.89 5.72
N SER A 338 8.67 18.02 4.56
CA SER A 338 8.99 19.09 3.60
C SER A 338 8.60 20.46 4.13
N ALA A 339 7.40 20.61 4.71
CA ALA A 339 6.97 21.83 5.37
C ALA A 339 7.87 22.19 6.56
N TYR A 340 8.27 21.21 7.36
CA TYR A 340 9.20 21.41 8.46
C TYR A 340 10.54 21.96 7.99
N ARG A 341 11.13 21.35 6.94
CA ARG A 341 12.36 21.84 6.32
C ARG A 341 12.23 23.28 5.82
N GLU A 342 11.10 23.64 5.22
CA GLU A 342 10.86 25.01 4.74
C GLU A 342 10.84 26.03 5.88
N GLU A 343 10.27 25.68 7.04
CA GLU A 343 10.19 26.58 8.20
C GLU A 343 11.47 26.61 9.06
N ASN A 344 12.34 25.61 8.94
CA ASN A 344 13.52 25.44 9.79
C ASN A 344 14.83 25.51 8.99
N ASP A 345 14.94 26.43 8.03
CA ASP A 345 16.17 26.67 7.25
C ASP A 345 16.77 25.40 6.60
N LYS A 346 15.90 24.51 6.11
CA LYS A 346 16.23 23.21 5.50
C LYS A 346 16.82 22.18 6.47
N ALA A 347 16.67 22.39 7.78
CA ALA A 347 17.00 21.38 8.77
C ALA A 347 16.04 20.18 8.65
N ASP A 348 16.60 18.97 8.69
CA ASP A 348 15.81 17.75 8.72
C ASP A 348 15.15 17.55 10.10
N PRO A 349 13.99 16.87 10.16
CA PRO A 349 13.38 16.48 11.43
C PRO A 349 14.34 15.70 12.33
N THR A 350 14.21 15.85 13.65
CA THR A 350 15.03 15.08 14.58
C THR A 350 14.56 13.63 14.68
N TRP A 351 15.41 12.76 15.23
CA TRP A 351 15.06 11.35 15.39
C TRP A 351 13.89 11.15 16.38
N GLU A 352 13.77 11.99 17.41
CA GLU A 352 12.64 11.96 18.35
C GLU A 352 11.32 12.27 17.64
N MET A 353 11.34 13.19 16.68
CA MET A 353 10.15 13.54 15.90
C MET A 353 9.76 12.39 14.97
N MET A 354 10.74 11.69 14.38
CA MET A 354 10.48 10.51 13.55
C MET A 354 9.90 9.35 14.36
N LEU A 355 10.39 9.14 15.59
CA LEU A 355 9.84 8.17 16.55
C LEU A 355 8.36 8.38 16.81
N GLU A 356 7.97 9.62 17.05
CA GLU A 356 6.58 9.90 17.42
C GLU A 356 5.63 9.62 16.24
N VAL A 357 6.05 9.95 15.01
CA VAL A 357 5.31 9.59 13.79
C VAL A 357 5.19 8.07 13.62
N ALA A 358 6.28 7.35 13.86
CA ALA A 358 6.30 5.89 13.78
C ALA A 358 5.39 5.24 14.86
N GLY A 359 5.31 5.82 16.06
CA GLY A 359 4.53 5.30 17.18
C GLY A 359 3.02 5.56 17.08
N GLU A 360 2.61 6.71 16.56
CA GLU A 360 1.21 7.16 16.60
C GLU A 360 0.35 6.72 15.40
N SER A 361 0.97 6.28 14.30
CA SER A 361 0.26 5.89 13.05
C SER A 361 -0.47 4.55 13.18
N THR A 362 -1.59 4.52 13.91
CA THR A 362 -2.34 3.29 14.21
C THR A 362 -3.36 2.90 13.14
N ASP A 363 -3.77 3.83 12.27
CA ASP A 363 -4.76 3.61 11.20
C ASP A 363 -4.19 3.75 9.78
N HIS A 364 -2.89 3.53 9.62
CA HIS A 364 -2.19 3.72 8.34
C HIS A 364 -2.84 2.92 7.20
N GLU A 365 -3.26 1.67 7.43
CA GLU A 365 -3.90 0.83 6.42
C GLU A 365 -5.26 1.40 5.94
N MET A 366 -5.93 2.25 6.74
CA MET A 366 -7.20 2.89 6.36
C MET A 366 -7.00 4.05 5.37
N CYS A 367 -5.75 4.42 5.08
CA CYS A 367 -5.39 5.40 4.05
C CYS A 367 -5.20 4.75 2.66
N TYR A 368 -5.41 3.45 2.54
CA TYR A 368 -5.20 2.68 1.32
C TYR A 368 -6.47 1.99 0.86
N CYS A 369 -6.62 1.82 -0.45
CA CYS A 369 -7.67 0.98 -1.02
C CYS A 369 -7.09 0.05 -2.07
N ALA A 370 -7.55 -1.20 -2.11
CA ALA A 370 -7.21 -2.12 -3.17
C ALA A 370 -7.75 -1.61 -4.51
N MET A 371 -6.90 -1.63 -5.54
CA MET A 371 -7.29 -1.17 -6.87
C MET A 371 -6.68 -2.06 -7.95
N PRO A 372 -7.49 -2.66 -8.85
CA PRO A 372 -6.95 -3.39 -10.00
C PRO A 372 -6.25 -2.43 -10.96
N SER A 373 -5.61 -2.97 -11.98
CA SER A 373 -5.18 -2.18 -13.14
C SER A 373 -6.06 -2.48 -14.33
N TYR A 374 -6.30 -1.50 -15.19
CA TYR A 374 -7.08 -1.64 -16.41
C TYR A 374 -6.16 -1.58 -17.62
N ASN A 375 -6.16 -2.65 -18.42
CA ASN A 375 -5.36 -2.72 -19.63
C ASN A 375 -6.14 -2.13 -20.81
N LEU A 376 -5.67 -1.02 -21.37
CA LEU A 376 -6.31 -0.34 -22.49
C LEU A 376 -6.35 -1.17 -23.78
N ASN A 377 -5.33 -1.99 -24.03
CA ASN A 377 -5.21 -2.78 -25.26
C ASN A 377 -6.23 -3.94 -25.27
N HIS A 378 -6.35 -4.65 -24.15
CA HIS A 378 -7.24 -5.80 -24.02
C HIS A 378 -8.62 -5.45 -23.46
N LYS A 379 -8.81 -4.22 -22.98
CA LYS A 379 -10.03 -3.73 -22.30
C LYS A 379 -10.44 -4.61 -21.12
N GLN A 380 -9.46 -5.10 -20.37
CA GLN A 380 -9.64 -6.04 -19.27
C GLN A 380 -8.97 -5.53 -18.00
N ILE A 381 -9.56 -5.87 -16.85
CA ILE A 381 -8.90 -5.68 -15.57
C ILE A 381 -7.85 -6.75 -15.34
N GLN A 382 -6.78 -6.36 -14.66
CA GLN A 382 -5.77 -7.25 -14.16
C GLN A 382 -5.70 -7.06 -12.65
N ASN A 383 -5.88 -8.17 -11.93
CA ASN A 383 -5.64 -8.22 -10.49
C ASN A 383 -4.20 -8.66 -10.26
N GLY A 384 -3.64 -8.22 -9.13
CA GLY A 384 -2.33 -8.65 -8.72
C GLY A 384 -2.30 -10.14 -8.35
N LEU A 385 -1.20 -10.82 -8.69
CA LEU A 385 -1.00 -12.25 -8.49
C LEU A 385 0.04 -12.53 -7.40
N CYS A 386 -0.26 -13.47 -6.52
CA CYS A 386 0.67 -14.00 -5.53
C CYS A 386 1.14 -15.40 -5.94
N CYS A 387 2.32 -15.80 -5.45
CA CYS A 387 2.89 -17.12 -5.72
C CYS A 387 2.48 -18.13 -4.63
N LYS A 388 1.72 -19.18 -5.00
CA LYS A 388 1.35 -20.31 -4.11
C LYS A 388 2.58 -21.01 -3.54
N GLY A 389 3.67 -21.09 -4.33
CA GLY A 389 4.94 -21.65 -3.88
C GLY A 389 5.55 -20.87 -2.72
N CYS A 390 5.58 -19.53 -2.82
CA CYS A 390 6.05 -18.66 -1.74
C CYS A 390 5.16 -18.78 -0.49
N GLN A 391 3.84 -18.82 -0.67
CA GLN A 391 2.89 -19.03 0.44
C GLN A 391 3.15 -20.34 1.18
N ILE A 392 3.40 -21.44 0.46
CA ILE A 392 3.73 -22.73 1.06
C ILE A 392 5.04 -22.65 1.84
N ALA A 393 6.08 -22.05 1.27
CA ALA A 393 7.36 -21.95 1.96
C ALA A 393 7.30 -21.09 3.22
N VAL A 394 6.53 -20.00 3.23
CA VAL A 394 6.29 -19.21 4.45
C VAL A 394 5.52 -20.03 5.48
N ARG A 395 4.42 -20.69 5.07
CA ARG A 395 3.59 -21.54 5.95
C ARG A 395 4.39 -22.68 6.56
N ASP A 396 5.26 -23.33 5.78
CA ASP A 396 6.02 -24.51 6.20
C ASP A 396 7.34 -24.13 6.90
N GLY A 397 7.59 -22.83 7.14
CA GLY A 397 8.78 -22.33 7.83
C GLY A 397 10.09 -22.55 7.07
N ILE A 398 10.02 -22.72 5.75
CA ILE A 398 11.20 -22.83 4.87
C ILE A 398 11.91 -21.48 4.77
N VAL A 399 11.14 -20.38 4.84
CA VAL A 399 11.67 -19.02 4.99
C VAL A 399 11.89 -18.75 6.48
N PRO A 400 13.07 -18.28 6.90
CA PRO A 400 13.23 -17.73 8.24
C PRO A 400 12.23 -16.58 8.44
N ILE A 401 11.39 -16.66 9.46
CA ILE A 401 10.55 -15.52 9.88
C ILE A 401 11.47 -14.60 10.69
N ASP A 402 12.11 -13.66 10.00
CA ASP A 402 12.82 -12.55 10.60
C ASP A 402 12.03 -11.26 10.32
N PRO A 403 11.45 -10.59 11.34
CA PRO A 403 10.72 -9.34 11.17
C PRO A 403 11.55 -8.21 10.53
N THR A 404 12.87 -8.33 10.52
CA THR A 404 13.82 -7.37 9.92
C THR A 404 14.29 -7.79 8.52
N ASP A 405 13.95 -9.01 8.09
CA ASP A 405 14.25 -9.50 6.75
C ASP A 405 13.06 -9.23 5.81
N PRO A 406 13.22 -8.37 4.77
CA PRO A 406 12.17 -8.13 3.78
C PRO A 406 11.73 -9.41 3.03
N ASN A 407 12.50 -10.49 3.12
CA ASN A 407 12.16 -11.79 2.58
C ASN A 407 11.10 -12.57 3.38
N SER A 408 10.87 -12.22 4.65
CA SER A 408 9.91 -12.90 5.53
C SER A 408 8.45 -12.74 5.08
N ASN A 409 8.18 -11.73 4.24
CA ASN A 409 6.87 -11.44 3.67
C ASN A 409 6.81 -11.75 2.17
N ALA A 410 7.65 -12.65 1.67
CA ALA A 410 7.73 -12.95 0.26
C ALA A 410 6.45 -13.55 -0.35
N ASP A 411 5.58 -14.15 0.47
CA ASP A 411 4.24 -14.57 0.08
C ASP A 411 3.27 -13.40 -0.13
N ARG A 412 3.57 -12.22 0.46
CA ARG A 412 2.79 -10.98 0.34
C ARG A 412 3.20 -10.13 -0.86
N ILE A 413 4.22 -10.54 -1.61
CA ILE A 413 4.59 -9.88 -2.86
C ILE A 413 3.52 -10.16 -3.91
N VAL A 414 3.04 -9.07 -4.49
CA VAL A 414 2.04 -9.09 -5.54
C VAL A 414 2.72 -8.76 -6.87
N TYR A 415 2.44 -9.58 -7.87
CA TYR A 415 3.08 -9.56 -9.18
C TYR A 415 2.08 -9.24 -10.28
N GLU A 416 2.56 -8.59 -11.33
CA GLU A 416 1.93 -8.62 -12.65
C GLU A 416 2.13 -10.01 -13.31
N ARG A 417 1.36 -10.32 -14.35
CA ARG A 417 1.43 -11.60 -15.08
C ARG A 417 2.86 -11.95 -15.55
N ASN A 418 3.54 -11.02 -16.20
CA ASN A 418 4.91 -11.26 -16.68
C ASN A 418 5.91 -11.36 -15.53
N GLN A 419 5.67 -10.62 -14.46
CA GLN A 419 6.51 -10.59 -13.28
C GLN A 419 6.48 -11.93 -12.53
N ILE A 420 5.31 -12.55 -12.36
CA ILE A 420 5.21 -13.85 -11.69
C ILE A 420 5.82 -14.98 -12.52
N LEU A 421 5.75 -14.91 -13.85
CA LEU A 421 6.42 -15.86 -14.74
C LEU A 421 7.94 -15.75 -14.62
N ARG A 422 8.50 -14.53 -14.55
CA ARG A 422 9.93 -14.32 -14.26
C ARG A 422 10.32 -14.85 -12.86
N HIS A 423 9.45 -14.66 -11.87
CA HIS A 423 9.65 -15.22 -10.53
C HIS A 423 9.64 -16.76 -10.56
N PHE A 424 8.73 -17.39 -11.31
CA PHE A 424 8.60 -18.85 -11.43
C PHE A 424 9.90 -19.53 -11.91
N VAL A 425 10.63 -18.90 -12.83
CA VAL A 425 11.93 -19.39 -13.33
C VAL A 425 12.90 -19.72 -12.21
N HIS A 426 12.80 -19.03 -11.07
CA HIS A 426 13.69 -19.21 -9.92
C HIS A 426 13.00 -19.77 -8.68
N CYS A 427 11.67 -19.79 -8.60
CA CYS A 427 10.95 -20.23 -7.40
C CYS A 427 10.85 -21.77 -7.32
N ARG A 428 11.67 -22.40 -6.47
CA ARG A 428 11.70 -23.86 -6.33
C ARG A 428 10.34 -24.44 -5.93
N GLN A 429 9.65 -23.82 -4.97
CA GLN A 429 8.34 -24.32 -4.52
C GLN A 429 7.27 -24.23 -5.61
N ALA A 430 7.28 -23.16 -6.41
CA ALA A 430 6.36 -23.03 -7.54
C ALA A 430 6.65 -24.09 -8.62
N GLN A 431 7.93 -24.39 -8.89
CA GLN A 431 8.33 -25.45 -9.83
C GLN A 431 7.89 -26.84 -9.35
N ILE A 432 7.94 -27.10 -8.03
CA ILE A 432 7.42 -28.34 -7.45
C ILE A 432 5.90 -28.45 -7.65
N LEU A 433 5.16 -27.36 -7.45
CA LEU A 433 3.71 -27.33 -7.70
C LEU A 433 3.38 -27.62 -9.17
N TRP A 434 4.07 -26.96 -10.09
CA TRP A 434 3.91 -27.18 -11.53
C TRP A 434 4.21 -28.63 -11.94
N SER A 435 5.30 -29.20 -11.42
CA SER A 435 5.68 -30.59 -11.69
C SER A 435 4.65 -31.61 -11.18
N LYS A 436 3.92 -31.29 -10.11
CA LYS A 436 2.83 -32.13 -9.61
C LYS A 436 1.57 -32.00 -10.47
N ALA A 437 1.24 -30.79 -10.90
CA ALA A 437 0.07 -30.53 -11.75
C ALA A 437 0.18 -31.22 -13.11
N THR A 438 1.36 -31.19 -13.73
CA THR A 438 1.64 -31.86 -15.00
C THR A 438 1.53 -33.38 -14.90
N ARG A 439 2.12 -34.00 -13.87
CA ARG A 439 1.99 -35.45 -13.63
C ARG A 439 0.54 -35.89 -13.42
N ALA A 440 -0.24 -35.12 -12.66
CA ALA A 440 -1.64 -35.42 -12.41
C ALA A 440 -2.48 -35.35 -13.71
N HIS A 441 -2.13 -34.47 -14.64
CA HIS A 441 -2.79 -34.38 -15.95
C HIS A 441 -2.47 -35.59 -16.83
N ASP A 442 -1.22 -36.06 -16.82
CA ASP A 442 -0.79 -37.24 -17.59
C ASP A 442 -1.43 -38.54 -17.05
N ASP A 443 -1.54 -38.69 -15.74
CA ASP A 443 -2.18 -39.86 -15.09
C ASP A 443 -3.70 -39.95 -15.41
N VAL A 444 -4.38 -38.80 -15.58
CA VAL A 444 -5.79 -38.73 -15.98
C VAL A 444 -5.97 -39.13 -17.45
N LEU A 445 -5.04 -38.73 -18.34
CA LEU A 445 -5.09 -39.11 -19.75
C LEU A 445 -4.79 -40.61 -19.96
N VAL A 446 -3.89 -41.19 -19.17
CA VAL A 446 -3.56 -42.61 -19.22
C VAL A 446 -4.67 -43.50 -18.64
N SER A 447 -5.52 -42.99 -17.75
CA SER A 447 -6.65 -43.73 -17.18
C SER A 447 -7.95 -43.62 -18.00
N MET A 448 -7.99 -42.74 -19.01
CA MET A 448 -9.11 -42.57 -19.94
C MET A 448 -8.90 -43.20 -21.32
N GLY A 449 -7.68 -43.69 -21.61
CA GLY A 449 -7.36 -44.49 -22.81
C GLY A 449 -7.32 -45.98 -22.49
#